data_AF-A8ZNP6-F1
#
_entry.id   AF-A8ZNP6-F1
#
_cell.length_a   1.000
_cell.length_b   1.000
_cell.length_c   1.000
_cell.angle_alpha   90.00
_cell.angle_beta   90.00
_cell.angle_gamma   90.00
#
_symmetry.space_group_name_H-M   'P 1'
#
loop_
_entity.id
_entity.type
_entity.pdbx_description
1 polymer ?
#
loop_
_entity_poly.entity_id
_entity_poly.type
_entity_poly.pdbx_seq_one_letter_code
_entity_poly.pdbx_strand_id
1 'polypeptide(L)' 'MFERGLEVDHSSINRWVLKYSPELDKCCRRHLKPTNGSWRVDEFYIKIRKKWRYLN' A
#
# COMPACT_ATOMS: atom_id res chain seq x y z
N MET A 1 10.14 11.80 14.79
CA MET A 1 9.37 12.67 13.86
C MET A 1 8.16 13.15 14.65
N PHE A 2 7.89 14.45 14.69
CA PHE A 2 6.82 15.02 15.51
C PHE A 2 5.53 15.08 14.67
N GLU A 3 4.71 14.04 14.76
CA GLU A 3 3.40 14.01 14.10
C GLU A 3 2.38 14.63 15.04
N ARG A 4 1.82 15.79 14.67
CA ARG A 4 0.75 16.48 15.43
C ARG A 4 1.08 16.81 16.90
N GLY A 5 2.34 16.98 17.26
CA GLY A 5 2.72 17.26 18.65
C GLY A 5 3.13 16.03 19.45
N LEU A 6 3.11 14.84 18.84
CA LEU A 6 3.50 13.58 19.47
C LEU A 6 4.83 13.10 18.91
N GLU A 7 5.72 12.65 19.80
CA GLU A 7 6.95 11.98 19.38
C GLU A 7 6.60 10.58 18.87
N VAL A 8 6.69 10.41 17.55
CA VAL A 8 6.38 9.16 16.89
C VAL A 8 7.64 8.65 16.20
N ASP A 9 7.92 7.36 16.40
CA ASP A 9 9.02 6.70 15.71
C ASP A 9 8.76 6.71 14.20
N HIS A 10 9.82 6.94 13.41
CA HIS A 10 9.76 7.04 11.95
C HIS A 10 9.14 5.80 11.27
N SER A 11 9.22 4.62 11.89
CA SER A 11 8.61 3.41 11.35
C SER A 11 7.16 3.20 11.76
N SER A 12 6.60 4.03 12.64
CA SER A 12 5.24 3.85 13.18
C SER A 12 4.18 3.82 12.09
N ILE A 13 4.30 4.70 11.08
CA ILE A 13 3.40 4.71 9.92
C ILE A 13 3.49 3.37 9.18
N ASN A 14 4.69 2.87 8.91
CA ASN A 14 4.87 1.58 8.25
C ASN A 14 4.27 0.42 9.06
N ARG A 15 4.45 0.43 10.39
CA ARG A 15 3.84 -0.57 11.28
C ARG A 15 2.30 -0.50 11.24
N TRP A 16 1.72 0.70 11.19
CA TRP A 16 0.28 0.86 11.05
C TRP A 16 -0.22 0.36 9.70
N VAL A 17 0.46 0.69 8.60
CA VAL A 17 0.13 0.16 7.27
C VAL A 17 0.12 -1.37 7.30
N LEU A 18 1.17 -2.00 7.83
CA LEU A 18 1.23 -3.46 7.93
C LEU A 18 0.13 -4.04 8.82
N LYS A 19 -0.21 -3.38 9.93
CA LYS A 19 -1.24 -3.83 10.87
C LYS A 19 -2.65 -3.72 10.30
N TYR A 20 -2.99 -2.58 9.69
CA TYR A 20 -4.35 -2.26 9.26
C TYR A 20 -4.63 -2.62 7.80
N SER A 21 -3.60 -2.88 6.97
CA SER A 21 -3.77 -3.28 5.57
C SER A 21 -4.70 -4.48 5.37
N PRO A 22 -4.64 -5.57 6.17
CA PRO A 22 -5.56 -6.70 6.01
C PRO A 22 -7.02 -6.34 6.27
N GLU A 23 -7.29 -5.43 7.20
CA GLU A 23 -8.65 -5.00 7.55
C GLU A 23 -9.21 -4.09 6.46
N LEU A 24 -8.38 -3.18 5.94
CA LEU A 24 -8.71 -2.37 4.78
C LEU A 24 -8.98 -3.25 3.55
N ASP A 25 -8.15 -4.26 3.29
CA ASP A 25 -8.34 -5.20 2.18
C ASP A 25 -9.68 -5.94 2.30
N LYS A 26 -10.06 -6.43 3.49
CA LYS A 26 -11.37 -7.05 3.74
C LYS A 26 -12.54 -6.09 3.51
N CYS A 27 -12.38 -4.81 3.84
CA CYS A 27 -13.38 -3.78 3.55
C CYS A 27 -13.49 -3.51 2.05
N CYS A 28 -12.37 -3.28 1.38
CA CYS A 28 -12.31 -2.97 -0.05
C CYS A 28 -12.79 -4.14 -0.92
N ARG A 29 -12.41 -5.39 -0.61
CA ARG A 29 -12.79 -6.58 -1.38
C ARG A 29 -14.30 -6.75 -1.54
N ARG A 30 -15.10 -6.30 -0.59
CA ARG A 30 -16.58 -6.35 -0.69
C ARG A 30 -17.14 -5.48 -1.82
N HIS A 31 -16.41 -4.45 -2.21
CA HIS A 31 -16.80 -3.51 -3.25
C HIS A 31 -16.08 -3.76 -4.59
N LEU A 32 -15.03 -4.57 -4.58
CA LEU A 32 -14.28 -4.93 -5.79
C LEU A 32 -14.97 -6.09 -6.52
N LYS A 33 -15.15 -5.93 -7.82
CA LYS A 33 -15.61 -7.02 -8.68
C LYS A 33 -14.47 -8.04 -8.87
N PRO A 34 -14.76 -9.34 -8.97
CA PRO A 34 -13.77 -10.31 -9.40
C PRO A 34 -13.30 -9.91 -10.81
N THR A 35 -12.02 -9.61 -10.94
CA THR A 35 -11.38 -9.42 -12.23
C THR A 35 -11.20 -10.78 -12.89
N ASN A 36 -11.47 -10.86 -14.20
CA ASN A 36 -11.01 -12.00 -14.98
C ASN A 36 -9.46 -11.99 -15.01
N GLY A 37 -8.82 -13.05 -15.49
CA GLY A 37 -7.35 -13.16 -15.50
C GLY A 37 -6.59 -12.00 -16.19
N SER A 38 -7.28 -11.07 -16.85
CA SER A 38 -6.75 -9.77 -17.25
C SER A 38 -7.17 -8.68 -16.27
N TRP A 39 -6.21 -8.22 -15.49
CA TRP A 39 -6.28 -6.96 -14.76
C TRP A 39 -5.43 -5.96 -15.56
N ARG A 40 -5.89 -4.72 -15.71
CA ARG A 40 -5.09 -3.66 -16.32
C ARG A 40 -4.61 -2.73 -15.23
N VAL A 41 -3.30 -2.63 -15.11
CA VAL A 41 -2.64 -1.60 -14.33
C VAL A 41 -2.09 -0.60 -15.33
N ASP A 42 -2.34 0.68 -15.08
CA ASP A 42 -1.66 1.71 -15.86
C ASP A 42 -0.16 1.56 -15.63
N GLU A 43 0.66 1.72 -16.67
CA GLU A 43 2.10 1.47 -16.56
C GLU A 43 2.74 2.40 -15.52
N PHE A 44 3.17 1.83 -14.39
CA PHE A 44 3.82 2.57 -13.32
C PHE A 44 5.22 2.05 -13.04
N TYR A 45 6.18 2.99 -12.99
CA TYR A 45 7.54 2.74 -12.56
C TYR A 45 7.68 3.04 -11.07
N ILE A 46 8.01 2.02 -10.28
CA ILE A 46 8.25 2.17 -8.85
C ILE A 46 9.71 1.87 -8.51
N LYS A 47 10.29 2.67 -7.62
CA LYS A 47 11.68 2.51 -7.19
C LYS A 47 11.74 1.70 -5.90
N ILE A 48 12.09 0.42 -6.01
CA ILE A 48 12.24 -0.49 -4.86
C ILE A 48 13.72 -0.67 -4.56
N ARG A 49 14.14 -0.35 -3.33
CA ARG A 49 15.54 -0.49 -2.87
C ARG A 49 16.56 0.09 -3.87
N LYS A 50 16.25 1.29 -4.37
CA LYS A 50 17.03 2.04 -5.38
C LYS A 50 17.02 1.48 -6.82
N LYS A 51 16.29 0.40 -7.10
CA LYS A 51 16.14 -0.14 -8.46
C LYS A 51 14.76 0.19 -9.01
N TRP A 52 14.70 0.64 -10.26
CA TRP A 52 13.43 0.80 -10.97
C TRP A 52 12.84 -0.57 -11.28
N ARG A 53 11.56 -0.71 -10.97
CA ARG A 53 10.75 -1.91 -11.24
C ARG A 53 9.54 -1.45 -12.02
N TYR A 54 9.24 -2.21 -13.06
CA TYR A 54 8.05 -2.03 -13.88
C TYR A 54 6.95 -2.92 -13.31
N LEU A 55 5.75 -2.36 -13.14
CA LEU A 55 4.56 -3.07 -12.69
C LEU A 55 3.57 -3.12 -13.87
N ASN A 56 3.22 -4.33 -14.31
CA ASN A 56 2.24 -4.62 -15.35
C ASN A 56 1.30 -5.71 -14.84
#